data_AF-A0A9P1MX83-F1
#
_entry.id   AF-A0A9P1MX83-F1
#
_cell.length_a   1.000
_cell.length_b   1.000
_cell.length_c   1.000
_cell.angle_alpha   90.00
_cell.angle_beta   90.00
_cell.angle_gamma   90.00
#
_symmetry.space_group_name_H-M   'P 1'
#
loop_
_entity.id
_entity.type
_entity.pdbx_description
1 polymer ?
#
loop_
_entity_poly.entity_id
_entity_poly.type
_entity_poly.pdbx_seq_one_letter_code
_entity_poly.pdbx_strand_id
1 'polypeptide(L)'
;MKLSIFIYFCLILPIFSINWLEVLENTLDKNVGVCDNLYRHVCPQNKTDGFSQIVKQEFRKDFEKYKIPENFEKIKEEIETLIETIRNNTTFDLIFEKSEKFCQENRDEFRLFLEQLESLIRNENIPCEDDRCFVIALENDNCTDVVEFIKFNLKKNFDLAKEEIKFVYLPIDATDVLQSFEWIKNNTEVFDRINSTIAIIKALTSEKLRETPWIKNNNLTRIFENISKKLYLPDPEIIANLNIKRLTDYESNLNKCSKNVPSDLISICHLHTIKNMDKKDKYALFSGDNAFNSYPIMGFGLAFAYYAKIDLPPAFYLGSIAQIVAHEVGHTYIVSERGDNFLPYFSNDTRNCIQNQFTKSCEYFAEGECKTSDIQFDDNGADSFSFEIMYQIFKAFYGETMNDEIIGSKIGMTHAQLYFYSHGTTLCSPKPRISYPKGSHHASNVRINSGAAQNLDFGKTFNCAPNSKMIESRAEKCYIFGENAAETRF
;
A
#
# COMPACT_ATOMS: atom_id res chain seq x y z
N MET A 1 -29.05 -14.93 -11.54
CA MET A 1 -29.22 -13.48 -11.36
C MET A 1 -28.26 -12.80 -12.33
N LYS A 2 -28.73 -11.98 -13.28
CA LYS A 2 -27.84 -11.36 -14.30
C LYS A 2 -26.77 -10.51 -13.60
N LEU A 3 -25.51 -10.61 -14.02
CA LEU A 3 -24.37 -9.84 -13.49
C LEU A 3 -24.70 -8.34 -13.35
N SER A 4 -25.46 -7.79 -14.32
CA SER A 4 -25.96 -6.42 -14.33
C SER A 4 -26.81 -6.03 -13.11
N ILE A 5 -27.60 -6.95 -12.56
CA ILE A 5 -28.46 -6.71 -11.38
C ILE A 5 -27.62 -6.70 -10.10
N PHE A 6 -26.56 -7.51 -10.03
CA PHE A 6 -25.65 -7.55 -8.88
C PHE A 6 -24.77 -6.29 -8.81
N ILE A 7 -24.26 -5.80 -9.95
CA ILE A 7 -23.46 -4.57 -10.02
C ILE A 7 -24.28 -3.35 -9.56
N TYR A 8 -25.57 -3.30 -9.89
CA TYR A 8 -26.44 -2.15 -9.55
C TYR A 8 -26.65 -1.97 -8.05
N PHE A 9 -26.77 -3.06 -7.28
CA PHE A 9 -26.97 -2.99 -5.82
C PHE A 9 -25.69 -2.62 -5.05
N CYS A 10 -24.51 -2.91 -5.59
CA CYS A 10 -23.23 -2.68 -4.89
C CYS A 10 -22.66 -1.25 -5.06
N LEU A 11 -23.22 -0.43 -5.94
CA LEU A 11 -22.67 0.89 -6.30
C LEU A 11 -23.45 2.09 -5.73
N ILE A 12 -24.55 1.87 -4.99
CA ILE A 12 -25.47 2.93 -4.55
C ILE A 12 -25.53 2.99 -3.02
N LEU A 13 -24.53 3.59 -2.38
CA LEU A 13 -24.65 4.17 -1.03
C LEU A 13 -23.70 5.38 -0.90
N PRO A 14 -24.20 6.62 -0.89
CA PRO A 14 -23.40 7.81 -0.61
C PRO A 14 -23.70 8.47 0.73
N ILE A 15 -22.69 9.08 1.39
CA ILE A 15 -22.86 9.83 2.65
C ILE A 15 -22.26 11.26 2.63
N PHE A 16 -21.48 11.70 1.62
CA PHE A 16 -21.00 13.10 1.55
C PHE A 16 -20.87 13.66 0.13
N SER A 17 -21.18 14.95 -0.05
CA SER A 17 -21.13 15.66 -1.34
C SER A 17 -19.90 16.57 -1.47
N ILE A 18 -18.83 16.05 -2.07
CA ILE A 18 -17.88 16.90 -2.79
C ILE A 18 -18.48 17.16 -4.17
N ASN A 19 -18.44 18.40 -4.67
CA ASN A 19 -18.80 18.69 -6.08
C ASN A 19 -17.68 18.17 -7.01
N TRP A 20 -17.58 16.84 -7.11
CA TRP A 20 -16.48 16.14 -7.75
C TRP A 20 -16.31 16.54 -9.22
N LEU A 21 -17.42 16.85 -9.91
CA LEU A 21 -17.43 17.19 -11.33
C LEU A 21 -16.77 18.56 -11.56
N GLU A 22 -17.15 19.55 -10.75
CA GLU A 22 -16.52 20.87 -10.79
C GLU A 22 -15.04 20.79 -10.39
N VAL A 23 -14.71 20.02 -9.36
CA VAL A 23 -13.31 19.82 -8.94
C VAL A 23 -12.51 19.20 -10.10
N LEU A 24 -13.00 18.12 -10.70
CA LEU A 24 -12.33 17.45 -11.81
C LEU A 24 -12.12 18.40 -12.99
N GLU A 25 -13.18 19.04 -13.49
CA GLU A 25 -13.12 19.96 -14.63
C GLU A 25 -12.18 21.15 -14.39
N ASN A 26 -12.14 21.67 -13.16
CA ASN A 26 -11.23 22.75 -12.79
C ASN A 26 -9.78 22.28 -12.66
N THR A 27 -9.53 20.99 -12.43
CA THR A 27 -8.17 20.43 -12.34
C THR A 27 -7.56 20.12 -13.71
N LEU A 28 -8.36 19.87 -14.76
CA LEU A 28 -7.84 19.57 -16.11
C LEU A 28 -6.90 20.67 -16.64
N ASP A 29 -5.82 20.24 -17.30
CA ASP A 29 -4.90 21.09 -18.05
C ASP A 29 -5.33 21.17 -19.52
N LYS A 30 -5.91 22.31 -19.88
CA LYS A 30 -6.39 22.55 -21.24
C LYS A 30 -5.25 22.78 -22.25
N ASN A 31 -4.01 22.95 -21.79
CA ASN A 31 -2.85 23.13 -22.67
C ASN A 31 -2.22 21.79 -23.10
N VAL A 32 -2.59 20.68 -22.44
CA VAL A 32 -2.11 19.34 -22.78
C VAL A 32 -3.29 18.58 -23.37
N GLY A 33 -3.20 18.14 -24.62
CA GLY A 33 -4.23 17.32 -25.23
C GLY A 33 -4.35 15.96 -24.53
N VAL A 34 -5.57 15.50 -24.25
CA VAL A 34 -5.81 14.16 -23.68
C VAL A 34 -5.23 13.03 -24.55
N CYS A 35 -5.26 13.22 -25.87
CA CYS A 35 -4.68 12.31 -26.86
C CYS A 35 -3.15 12.39 -26.95
N ASP A 36 -2.54 13.41 -26.33
CA ASP A 36 -1.09 13.59 -26.26
C ASP A 36 -0.52 13.08 -24.93
N ASN A 37 -1.23 13.25 -23.82
CA ASN A 37 -0.82 12.74 -22.50
C ASN A 37 -1.99 12.80 -21.51
N LEU A 38 -2.72 11.69 -21.33
CA LEU A 38 -3.84 11.63 -20.38
C LEU A 38 -3.41 12.01 -18.97
N TYR A 39 -2.28 11.47 -18.49
CA TYR A 39 -1.79 11.75 -17.14
C TYR A 39 -1.58 13.25 -16.90
N ARG A 40 -0.88 13.95 -17.81
CA ARG A 40 -0.64 15.39 -17.64
C ARG A 40 -1.85 16.25 -17.95
N HIS A 41 -2.78 15.77 -18.77
CA HIS A 41 -4.07 16.41 -18.96
C HIS A 41 -4.89 16.46 -17.65
N VAL A 42 -4.92 15.38 -16.87
CA VAL A 42 -5.67 15.37 -15.59
C VAL A 42 -4.81 15.71 -14.36
N CYS A 43 -3.49 15.72 -14.53
CA CYS A 43 -2.52 15.99 -13.47
C CYS A 43 -1.45 17.02 -13.88
N PRO A 44 -1.85 18.30 -14.05
CA PRO A 44 -0.93 19.37 -14.39
C PRO A 44 0.19 19.55 -13.38
N GLN A 45 1.38 19.89 -13.85
CA GLN A 45 2.53 20.20 -12.98
C GLN A 45 2.38 21.54 -12.24
N ASN A 46 1.57 22.46 -12.78
CA ASN A 46 1.39 23.81 -12.23
C ASN A 46 0.25 23.92 -11.20
N LYS A 47 -0.49 22.83 -10.91
CA LYS A 47 -1.52 22.81 -9.87
C LYS A 47 -1.08 21.93 -8.72
N THR A 48 -0.96 22.51 -7.54
CA THR A 48 -0.64 21.78 -6.31
C THR A 48 -1.76 20.85 -5.85
N ASP A 49 -3.01 21.18 -6.21
CA ASP A 49 -4.22 20.53 -5.71
C ASP A 49 -4.94 19.75 -6.82
N GLY A 50 -4.34 18.64 -7.27
CA GLY A 50 -5.06 17.67 -8.12
C GLY A 50 -6.20 16.98 -7.36
N PHE A 51 -7.15 16.37 -8.07
CA PHE A 51 -8.32 15.71 -7.46
C PHE A 51 -7.94 14.76 -6.31
N SER A 52 -6.89 13.95 -6.50
CA SER A 52 -6.45 13.03 -5.44
C SER A 52 -5.96 13.77 -4.18
N GLN A 53 -5.27 14.90 -4.33
CA GLN A 53 -4.82 15.70 -3.20
C GLN A 53 -5.99 16.36 -2.47
N ILE A 54 -6.98 16.87 -3.21
CA ILE A 54 -8.20 17.45 -2.62
C ILE A 54 -8.95 16.40 -1.80
N VAL A 55 -9.14 15.19 -2.34
CA VAL A 55 -9.77 14.10 -1.59
C VAL A 55 -8.98 13.73 -0.33
N LYS A 56 -7.65 13.73 -0.39
CA LYS A 56 -6.80 13.48 0.80
C LYS A 56 -6.93 14.58 1.85
N GLN A 57 -7.01 15.83 1.44
CA GLN A 57 -7.25 16.95 2.34
C GLN A 57 -8.62 16.84 3.00
N GLU A 58 -9.67 16.49 2.24
CA GLU A 58 -11.02 16.25 2.79
C GLU A 58 -11.07 15.03 3.70
N PHE A 59 -10.38 13.94 3.35
CA PHE A 59 -10.18 12.80 4.24
C PHE A 59 -9.55 13.25 5.56
N ARG A 60 -8.45 14.02 5.53
CA ARG A 60 -7.79 14.50 6.74
C ARG A 60 -8.72 15.35 7.60
N LYS A 61 -9.46 16.29 7.01
CA LYS A 61 -10.48 17.08 7.72
C LYS A 61 -11.58 16.22 8.34
N ASP A 62 -12.01 15.16 7.66
CA ASP A 62 -13.02 14.23 8.19
C ASP A 62 -12.46 13.37 9.31
N PHE A 63 -11.24 12.86 9.11
CA PHE A 63 -10.50 12.03 10.05
C PHE A 63 -10.18 12.77 11.36
N GLU A 64 -9.82 14.05 11.28
CA GLU A 64 -9.53 14.90 12.44
C GLU A 64 -10.76 15.19 13.33
N LYS A 65 -11.99 14.96 12.85
CA LYS A 65 -13.20 15.09 13.68
C LYS A 65 -13.26 14.04 14.77
N TYR A 66 -12.61 12.90 14.56
CA TYR A 66 -12.56 11.82 15.52
C TYR A 66 -11.51 12.18 16.58
N LYS A 67 -11.99 12.56 17.77
CA LYS A 67 -11.14 12.95 18.89
C LYS A 67 -10.52 11.73 19.54
N ILE A 68 -9.26 11.86 19.91
CA ILE A 68 -8.55 10.88 20.72
C ILE A 68 -8.93 11.11 22.19
N PRO A 69 -9.12 10.05 22.98
CA PRO A 69 -9.15 10.18 24.43
C PRO A 69 -7.81 10.73 24.97
N GLU A 70 -7.88 11.70 25.90
CA GLU A 70 -6.74 12.48 26.42
C GLU A 70 -5.58 11.61 26.96
N ASN A 71 -5.87 10.40 27.44
CA ASN A 71 -4.86 9.46 27.93
C ASN A 71 -3.92 8.92 26.84
N PHE A 72 -4.30 8.98 25.56
CA PHE A 72 -3.45 8.49 24.46
C PHE A 72 -2.60 9.57 23.81
N GLU A 73 -2.94 10.86 23.96
CA GLU A 73 -2.07 11.98 23.56
C GLU A 73 -0.73 11.92 24.31
N LYS A 74 -0.77 11.57 25.60
CA LYS A 74 0.43 11.36 26.41
C LYS A 74 1.32 10.24 25.87
N ILE A 75 0.73 9.12 25.45
CA ILE A 75 1.46 7.98 24.87
C ILE A 75 2.14 8.39 23.55
N LYS A 76 1.48 9.24 22.75
CA LYS A 76 2.05 9.79 21.53
C LYS A 76 3.32 10.60 21.81
N GLU A 77 3.24 11.60 22.69
CA GLU A 77 4.39 12.44 23.05
C GLU A 77 5.57 11.61 23.55
N GLU A 78 5.30 10.57 24.35
CA GLU A 78 6.31 9.64 24.86
C GLU A 78 6.98 8.84 23.71
N ILE A 79 6.21 8.37 22.72
CA ILE A 79 6.73 7.65 21.55
C ILE A 79 7.53 8.56 20.62
N GLU A 80 7.07 9.78 20.35
CA GLU A 80 7.79 10.74 19.51
C GLU A 80 9.12 11.13 20.13
N THR A 81 9.11 11.44 21.43
CA THR A 81 10.32 11.72 22.22
C THR A 81 11.28 10.53 22.20
N LEU A 82 10.77 9.32 22.31
CA LEU A 82 11.57 8.10 22.18
C LEU A 82 12.24 8.00 20.81
N ILE A 83 11.48 8.17 19.71
CA ILE A 83 12.01 8.08 18.35
C ILE A 83 13.14 9.08 18.15
N GLU A 84 12.99 10.30 18.67
CA GLU A 84 14.03 11.33 18.61
C GLU A 84 15.26 10.95 19.46
N THR A 85 15.05 10.45 20.68
CA THR A 85 16.11 9.97 21.58
C THR A 85 16.91 8.83 20.94
N ILE A 86 16.21 7.87 20.34
CA ILE A 86 16.75 6.75 19.56
C ILE A 86 17.53 7.26 18.33
N ARG A 87 16.98 8.24 17.61
CA ARG A 87 17.61 8.81 16.40
C ARG A 87 18.90 9.54 16.72
N ASN A 88 18.96 10.21 17.87
CA ASN A 88 20.09 11.00 18.32
C ASN A 88 21.12 10.19 19.13
N ASN A 89 20.91 8.88 19.31
CA ASN A 89 21.76 7.97 20.09
C ASN A 89 22.00 8.38 21.56
N THR A 90 21.23 9.30 22.11
CA THR A 90 21.46 9.85 23.46
C THR A 90 21.33 8.80 24.57
N THR A 91 20.45 7.81 24.41
CA THR A 91 20.37 6.66 25.33
C THR A 91 21.64 5.82 25.32
N PHE A 92 22.28 5.67 24.15
CA PHE A 92 23.49 4.86 24.04
C PHE A 92 24.67 5.52 24.70
N ASP A 93 24.84 6.82 24.48
CA ASP A 93 25.90 7.58 25.12
C ASP A 93 25.80 7.47 26.65
N LEU A 94 24.58 7.51 27.19
CA LEU A 94 24.32 7.30 28.62
C LEU A 94 24.62 5.86 29.09
N ILE A 95 24.26 4.83 28.31
CA ILE A 95 24.62 3.44 28.63
C ILE A 95 26.14 3.28 28.63
N PHE A 96 26.84 3.88 27.68
CA PHE A 96 28.29 3.79 27.58
C PHE A 96 28.97 4.53 28.73
N GLU A 97 28.52 5.73 29.07
CA GLU A 97 29.00 6.51 30.22
C GLU A 97 28.82 5.74 31.53
N LYS A 98 27.62 5.17 31.77
CA LYS A 98 27.36 4.34 32.95
C LYS A 98 28.19 3.05 32.94
N SER A 99 28.37 2.42 31.79
CA SER A 99 29.18 1.20 31.65
C SER A 99 30.64 1.47 31.98
N GLU A 100 31.20 2.56 31.45
CA GLU A 100 32.57 2.99 31.73
C GLU A 100 32.75 3.29 33.22
N LYS A 101 31.84 4.08 33.79
CA LYS A 101 31.85 4.45 35.20
C LYS A 101 31.77 3.23 36.13
N PHE A 102 30.76 2.38 35.95
CA PHE A 102 30.59 1.20 36.81
C PHE A 102 31.74 0.21 36.64
N CYS A 103 32.24 0.02 35.42
CA CYS A 103 33.41 -0.84 35.19
C CYS A 103 34.64 -0.35 35.97
N GLN A 104 34.87 0.96 36.02
CA GLN A 104 36.00 1.56 36.72
C GLN A 104 35.82 1.62 38.24
N GLU A 105 34.60 1.88 38.71
CA GLU A 105 34.33 2.24 40.11
C GLU A 105 33.75 1.09 40.95
N ASN A 106 32.91 0.23 40.36
CA ASN A 106 32.19 -0.80 41.10
C ASN A 106 31.77 -1.99 40.21
N ARG A 107 32.58 -3.05 40.21
CA ARG A 107 32.36 -4.25 39.38
C ARG A 107 31.09 -5.02 39.73
N ASP A 108 30.63 -4.99 40.98
CA ASP A 108 29.39 -5.67 41.39
C ASP A 108 28.15 -4.93 40.87
N GLU A 109 28.14 -3.60 40.97
CA GLU A 109 27.10 -2.77 40.34
C GLU A 109 27.14 -2.88 38.81
N PHE A 110 28.34 -2.98 38.23
CA PHE A 110 28.50 -3.18 36.80
C PHE A 110 27.90 -4.50 36.34
N ARG A 111 28.14 -5.58 37.08
CA ARG A 111 27.53 -6.88 36.81
C ARG A 111 26.01 -6.80 36.84
N LEU A 112 25.43 -6.21 37.89
CA LEU A 112 23.98 -6.04 38.01
C LEU A 112 23.41 -5.21 36.84
N PHE A 113 24.13 -4.16 36.44
CA PHE A 113 23.76 -3.33 35.29
C PHE A 113 23.77 -4.12 33.98
N LEU A 114 24.80 -4.93 33.73
CA LEU A 114 24.90 -5.75 32.52
C LEU A 114 23.87 -6.88 32.50
N GLU A 115 23.61 -7.54 33.64
CA GLU A 115 22.57 -8.56 33.77
C GLU A 115 21.17 -7.96 33.47
N GLN A 116 20.91 -6.76 33.98
CA GLN A 116 19.68 -6.02 33.69
C GLN A 116 19.59 -5.65 32.19
N LEU A 117 20.63 -5.05 31.63
CA LEU A 117 20.70 -4.69 30.20
C LEU A 117 20.50 -5.92 29.31
N GLU A 118 21.10 -7.05 29.68
CA GLU A 118 20.99 -8.30 28.94
C GLU A 118 19.59 -8.88 29.00
N SER A 119 18.94 -8.89 30.18
CA SER A 119 17.54 -9.32 30.30
C SER A 119 16.56 -8.50 29.45
N LEU A 120 16.86 -7.21 29.25
CA LEU A 120 16.02 -6.31 28.45
C LEU A 120 16.23 -6.50 26.95
N ILE A 121 17.43 -6.89 26.53
CA ILE A 121 17.79 -6.92 25.10
C ILE A 121 17.77 -8.33 24.55
N ARG A 122 17.95 -9.37 25.37
CA ARG A 122 17.97 -10.76 24.91
C ARG A 122 16.56 -11.34 24.81
N ASN A 123 16.41 -12.34 23.94
CA ASN A 123 15.21 -13.16 23.87
C ASN A 123 15.38 -14.31 24.88
N GLU A 124 14.42 -14.52 25.79
CA GLU A 124 14.56 -15.42 26.94
C GLU A 124 14.86 -16.89 26.55
N ASN A 125 14.58 -17.27 25.31
CA ASN A 125 14.69 -18.65 24.81
C ASN A 125 16.06 -19.06 24.25
N ILE A 126 17.09 -18.21 24.32
CA ILE A 126 18.45 -18.52 23.84
C ILE A 126 19.42 -18.51 25.05
N PRO A 127 20.05 -19.65 25.39
CA PRO A 127 21.10 -19.70 26.40
C PRO A 127 22.25 -18.75 26.05
N CYS A 128 22.79 -18.08 27.07
CA CYS A 128 23.90 -17.17 26.92
C CYS A 128 25.22 -17.95 26.92
N GLU A 129 25.67 -18.35 25.73
CA GLU A 129 26.86 -19.19 25.54
C GLU A 129 27.83 -18.63 24.49
N ASP A 130 27.58 -17.44 23.94
CA ASP A 130 28.43 -16.84 22.88
C ASP A 130 28.78 -15.37 23.12
N ASP A 131 29.65 -14.85 22.25
CA ASP A 131 30.23 -13.49 22.22
C ASP A 131 29.21 -12.34 22.07
N ARG A 132 27.92 -12.62 22.22
CA ARG A 132 26.83 -11.64 22.21
C ARG A 132 26.28 -11.34 23.60
N CYS A 133 26.74 -12.05 24.63
CA CYS A 133 26.35 -11.81 26.01
C CYS A 133 27.12 -10.65 26.64
N PHE A 134 26.41 -9.72 27.27
CA PHE A 134 27.04 -8.59 27.92
C PHE A 134 27.80 -9.03 29.17
N VAL A 135 27.30 -10.02 29.91
CA VAL A 135 27.95 -10.53 31.12
C VAL A 135 29.34 -11.14 30.85
N ILE A 136 29.61 -11.66 29.64
CA ILE A 136 30.96 -12.12 29.25
C ILE A 136 31.98 -10.98 29.26
N ALA A 137 31.55 -9.74 29.03
CA ALA A 137 32.44 -8.59 29.09
C ALA A 137 33.03 -8.37 30.50
N LEU A 138 32.44 -8.96 31.55
CA LEU A 138 33.01 -8.92 32.90
C LEU A 138 34.32 -9.71 33.04
N GLU A 139 34.61 -10.64 32.13
CA GLU A 139 35.87 -11.40 32.13
C GLU A 139 37.07 -10.55 31.70
N ASN A 140 36.83 -9.36 31.13
CA ASN A 140 37.87 -8.43 30.73
C ASN A 140 38.03 -7.28 31.74
N ASP A 141 39.25 -7.10 32.24
CA ASP A 141 39.63 -6.03 33.17
C ASP A 141 39.86 -4.68 32.50
N ASN A 142 40.03 -4.65 31.18
CA ASN A 142 40.13 -3.41 30.42
C ASN A 142 38.74 -2.83 30.14
N CYS A 143 38.33 -1.85 30.93
CA CYS A 143 37.04 -1.18 30.79
C CYS A 143 36.80 -0.54 29.42
N THR A 144 37.85 -0.09 28.73
CA THR A 144 37.70 0.46 27.37
C THR A 144 37.26 -0.63 26.38
N ASP A 145 37.88 -1.81 26.44
CA ASP A 145 37.53 -2.93 25.57
C ASP A 145 36.11 -3.45 25.85
N VAL A 146 35.74 -3.49 27.13
CA VAL A 146 34.40 -3.85 27.59
C VAL A 146 33.34 -2.89 27.04
N VAL A 147 33.57 -1.57 27.13
CA VAL A 147 32.63 -0.56 26.63
C VAL A 147 32.53 -0.62 25.10
N GLU A 148 33.63 -0.84 24.38
CA GLU A 148 33.60 -1.03 22.93
C GLU A 148 32.85 -2.31 22.51
N PHE A 149 32.98 -3.39 23.27
CA PHE A 149 32.19 -4.60 23.08
C PHE A 149 30.69 -4.35 23.28
N ILE A 150 30.33 -3.64 24.35
CA ILE A 150 28.93 -3.25 24.63
C ILE A 150 28.38 -2.37 23.50
N LYS A 151 29.17 -1.37 23.04
CA LYS A 151 28.83 -0.51 21.90
C LYS A 151 28.51 -1.31 20.64
N PHE A 152 29.40 -2.24 20.28
CA PHE A 152 29.23 -3.05 19.07
C PHE A 152 27.97 -3.92 19.13
N ASN A 153 27.77 -4.64 20.24
CA ASN A 153 26.63 -5.53 20.41
C ASN A 153 25.30 -4.78 20.54
N LEU A 154 25.26 -3.64 21.22
CA LEU A 154 24.07 -2.79 21.28
C LEU A 154 23.70 -2.22 19.92
N LYS A 155 24.68 -1.68 19.17
CA LYS A 155 24.41 -1.10 17.85
C LYS A 155 23.86 -2.12 16.86
N LYS A 156 24.38 -3.35 16.86
CA LYS A 156 23.91 -4.44 15.98
C LYS A 156 22.46 -4.86 16.30
N ASN A 157 22.12 -5.03 17.58
CA ASN A 157 20.74 -5.34 17.99
C ASN A 157 19.80 -4.15 17.73
N PHE A 158 20.32 -2.93 17.80
CA PHE A 158 19.56 -1.72 17.58
C PHE A 158 19.28 -1.41 16.12
N ASP A 159 20.21 -1.65 15.19
CA ASP A 159 19.92 -1.46 13.77
C ASP A 159 18.76 -2.39 13.33
N LEU A 160 18.68 -3.59 13.90
CA LEU A 160 17.52 -4.48 13.75
C LEU A 160 16.26 -3.89 14.39
N ALA A 161 16.34 -3.44 15.64
CA ALA A 161 15.21 -2.84 16.34
C ALA A 161 14.72 -1.53 15.70
N LYS A 162 15.61 -0.72 15.11
CA LYS A 162 15.30 0.55 14.44
C LYS A 162 14.53 0.31 13.15
N GLU A 163 14.91 -0.71 12.38
CA GLU A 163 14.10 -1.16 11.24
C GLU A 163 12.75 -1.70 11.73
N GLU A 164 12.70 -2.45 12.84
CA GLU A 164 11.43 -2.93 13.41
C GLU A 164 10.54 -1.80 13.94
N ILE A 165 11.08 -0.78 14.62
CA ILE A 165 10.37 0.41 15.08
C ILE A 165 9.81 1.17 13.89
N LYS A 166 10.62 1.34 12.84
CA LYS A 166 10.14 1.92 11.58
C LYS A 166 8.96 1.12 11.03
N PHE A 167 9.04 -0.21 10.98
CA PHE A 167 7.94 -1.02 10.45
C PHE A 167 6.68 -1.00 11.35
N VAL A 168 6.84 -1.08 12.67
CA VAL A 168 5.74 -1.12 13.64
C VAL A 168 5.08 0.25 13.84
N TYR A 169 5.83 1.36 13.78
CA TYR A 169 5.36 2.70 14.11
C TYR A 169 5.28 3.69 12.92
N LEU A 170 6.00 3.51 11.80
CA LEU A 170 5.83 4.43 10.66
C LEU A 170 4.44 4.40 10.02
N PRO A 171 3.66 3.30 10.04
CA PRO A 171 2.30 3.31 9.53
C PRO A 171 1.24 3.67 10.59
N ILE A 172 1.64 3.79 11.86
CA ILE A 172 0.75 3.94 13.01
C ILE A 172 1.32 5.04 13.90
N ASP A 173 0.94 6.29 13.63
CA ASP A 173 0.80 7.22 14.74
C ASP A 173 -0.23 6.57 15.69
N ALA A 174 0.08 6.43 16.99
CA ALA A 174 -0.88 5.85 17.94
C ALA A 174 -2.22 6.61 17.90
N THR A 175 -2.14 7.91 17.59
CA THR A 175 -3.26 8.78 17.22
C THR A 175 -4.01 8.27 16.00
N ASP A 176 -3.30 8.02 14.91
CA ASP A 176 -3.89 7.51 13.68
C ASP A 176 -4.61 6.18 13.93
N VAL A 177 -4.12 5.29 14.81
CA VAL A 177 -4.83 4.02 15.10
C VAL A 177 -6.17 4.21 15.81
N LEU A 178 -6.24 5.10 16.80
CA LEU A 178 -7.48 5.34 17.54
C LEU A 178 -8.49 6.13 16.72
N GLN A 179 -8.03 7.14 15.99
CA GLN A 179 -8.84 7.84 15.01
C GLN A 179 -9.29 6.92 13.90
N SER A 180 -8.43 5.99 13.45
CA SER A 180 -8.79 4.93 12.50
C SER A 180 -9.90 4.05 13.04
N PHE A 181 -9.86 3.64 14.31
CA PHE A 181 -10.91 2.83 14.91
C PHE A 181 -12.26 3.56 14.87
N GLU A 182 -12.32 4.79 15.40
CA GLU A 182 -13.56 5.54 15.41
C GLU A 182 -14.04 5.86 13.99
N TRP A 183 -13.13 6.20 13.08
CA TRP A 183 -13.47 6.39 11.67
C TRP A 183 -14.04 5.11 11.06
N ILE A 184 -13.37 3.96 11.21
CA ILE A 184 -13.83 2.66 10.68
C ILE A 184 -15.23 2.32 11.19
N LYS A 185 -15.44 2.42 12.51
CA LYS A 185 -16.72 2.10 13.16
C LYS A 185 -17.87 2.93 12.63
N ASN A 186 -17.60 4.18 12.27
CA ASN A 186 -18.60 5.11 11.74
C ASN A 186 -18.71 5.09 10.20
N ASN A 187 -17.92 4.25 9.51
CA ASN A 187 -17.87 4.20 8.04
C ASN A 187 -17.75 2.74 7.53
N THR A 188 -18.45 1.79 8.15
CA THR A 188 -18.38 0.36 7.80
C THR A 188 -18.84 0.09 6.36
N GLU A 189 -19.78 0.88 5.86
CA GLU A 189 -20.32 0.79 4.50
C GLU A 189 -19.26 1.00 3.41
N VAL A 190 -18.19 1.74 3.72
CA VAL A 190 -17.04 1.92 2.84
C VAL A 190 -16.36 0.58 2.56
N PHE A 191 -16.14 -0.21 3.61
CA PHE A 191 -15.51 -1.52 3.50
C PHE A 191 -16.44 -2.54 2.85
N ASP A 192 -17.75 -2.44 3.06
CA ASP A 192 -18.75 -3.25 2.35
C ASP A 192 -18.71 -3.00 0.84
N ARG A 193 -18.54 -1.75 0.42
CA ARG A 193 -18.40 -1.37 -1.00
C ARG A 193 -17.12 -1.93 -1.60
N ILE A 194 -15.99 -1.87 -0.89
CA ILE A 194 -14.72 -2.46 -1.33
C ILE A 194 -14.85 -3.99 -1.42
N ASN A 195 -15.40 -4.64 -0.39
CA ASN A 195 -15.65 -6.08 -0.38
C ASN A 195 -16.56 -6.54 -1.52
N SER A 196 -17.61 -5.77 -1.80
CA SER A 196 -18.50 -6.02 -2.94
C SER A 196 -17.75 -5.92 -4.26
N THR A 197 -16.86 -4.94 -4.39
CA THR A 197 -16.01 -4.76 -5.57
C THR A 197 -15.06 -5.94 -5.76
N ILE A 198 -14.40 -6.40 -4.69
CA ILE A 198 -13.58 -7.61 -4.67
C ILE A 198 -14.39 -8.82 -5.14
N ALA A 199 -15.62 -9.00 -4.65
CA ALA A 199 -16.47 -10.12 -5.03
C ALA A 199 -16.82 -10.10 -6.54
N ILE A 200 -17.12 -8.91 -7.10
CA ILE A 200 -17.37 -8.75 -8.53
C ILE A 200 -16.12 -9.10 -9.36
N ILE A 201 -14.94 -8.59 -8.96
CA ILE A 201 -13.68 -8.89 -9.65
C ILE A 201 -13.38 -10.39 -9.63
N LYS A 202 -13.53 -11.04 -8.47
CA LYS A 202 -13.32 -12.49 -8.32
C LYS A 202 -14.27 -13.28 -9.22
N ALA A 203 -15.54 -12.90 -9.29
CA ALA A 203 -16.52 -13.57 -10.14
C ALA A 203 -16.16 -13.46 -11.63
N LEU A 204 -15.86 -12.26 -12.11
CA LEU A 204 -15.47 -12.02 -13.51
C LEU A 204 -14.15 -12.68 -13.87
N THR A 205 -13.17 -12.64 -12.97
CA THR A 205 -11.89 -13.31 -13.18
C THR A 205 -12.10 -14.81 -13.28
N SER A 206 -12.93 -15.40 -12.41
CA SER A 206 -13.26 -16.83 -12.46
C SER A 206 -13.91 -17.24 -13.78
N GLU A 207 -14.79 -16.39 -14.34
CA GLU A 207 -15.37 -16.62 -15.67
C GLU A 207 -14.31 -16.66 -16.77
N LYS A 208 -13.42 -15.65 -16.83
CA LYS A 208 -12.31 -15.63 -17.80
C LYS A 208 -11.35 -16.82 -17.65
N LEU A 209 -11.02 -17.18 -16.42
CA LEU A 209 -10.14 -18.32 -16.14
C LEU A 209 -10.74 -19.62 -16.69
N ARG A 210 -12.06 -19.81 -16.55
CA ARG A 210 -12.77 -20.96 -17.12
C ARG A 210 -12.77 -20.99 -18.64
N GLU A 211 -12.55 -19.87 -19.31
CA GLU A 211 -12.48 -19.79 -20.76
C GLU A 211 -11.06 -19.98 -21.31
N THR A 212 -10.06 -19.81 -20.45
CA THR A 212 -8.63 -19.77 -20.80
C THR A 212 -8.10 -21.16 -21.24
N PRO A 213 -7.56 -21.31 -22.46
CA PRO A 213 -7.19 -22.62 -23.02
C PRO A 213 -6.17 -23.39 -22.17
N TRP A 214 -5.06 -22.76 -21.77
CA TRP A 214 -4.04 -23.46 -20.97
C TRP A 214 -4.52 -23.82 -19.57
N ILE A 215 -5.46 -23.07 -18.99
CA ILE A 215 -6.09 -23.42 -17.71
C ILE A 215 -6.97 -24.67 -17.88
N LYS A 216 -7.77 -24.73 -18.95
CA LYS A 216 -8.59 -25.90 -19.29
C LYS A 216 -7.71 -27.13 -19.56
N ASN A 217 -6.71 -26.98 -20.43
CA ASN A 217 -5.85 -28.07 -20.89
C ASN A 217 -5.04 -28.70 -19.75
N ASN A 218 -4.72 -27.92 -18.71
CA ASN A 218 -4.00 -28.39 -17.53
C ASN A 218 -4.90 -28.64 -16.29
N ASN A 219 -6.23 -28.56 -16.43
CA ASN A 219 -7.20 -28.78 -15.35
C ASN A 219 -7.02 -27.89 -14.09
N LEU A 220 -6.70 -26.61 -14.29
CA LEU A 220 -6.30 -25.70 -13.20
C LEU A 220 -7.41 -24.84 -12.65
N THR A 221 -8.59 -24.85 -13.27
CA THR A 221 -9.74 -24.02 -12.88
C THR A 221 -10.01 -24.07 -11.37
N ARG A 222 -10.04 -25.28 -10.79
CA ARG A 222 -10.32 -25.48 -9.36
C ARG A 222 -9.23 -24.90 -8.46
N ILE A 223 -7.96 -24.92 -8.90
CA ILE A 223 -6.84 -24.34 -8.15
C ILE A 223 -7.01 -22.82 -8.07
N PHE A 224 -7.23 -22.17 -9.22
CA PHE A 224 -7.47 -20.73 -9.27
C PHE A 224 -8.72 -20.30 -8.51
N GLU A 225 -9.82 -21.05 -8.61
CA GLU A 225 -11.05 -20.78 -7.84
C GLU A 225 -10.80 -20.88 -6.33
N ASN A 226 -10.01 -21.86 -5.89
CA ASN A 226 -9.66 -22.02 -4.46
C ASN A 226 -8.75 -20.89 -3.97
N ILE A 227 -7.78 -20.47 -4.79
CA ILE A 227 -6.91 -19.33 -4.49
C ILE A 227 -7.76 -18.06 -4.37
N SER A 228 -8.61 -17.81 -5.35
CA SER A 228 -9.56 -16.69 -5.36
C SER A 228 -10.43 -16.70 -4.11
N LYS A 229 -11.00 -17.86 -3.74
CA LYS A 229 -11.89 -17.98 -2.58
C LYS A 229 -11.21 -17.59 -1.28
N LYS A 230 -9.93 -17.95 -1.10
CA LYS A 230 -9.14 -17.63 0.09
C LYS A 230 -8.79 -16.16 0.20
N LEU A 231 -8.66 -15.42 -0.91
CA LEU A 231 -8.37 -13.99 -0.89
C LEU A 231 -9.49 -13.21 -0.19
N TYR A 232 -9.15 -12.44 0.85
CA TYR A 232 -10.10 -11.68 1.64
C TYR A 232 -9.54 -10.34 2.11
N LEU A 233 -10.44 -9.38 2.34
CA LEU A 233 -10.18 -8.18 3.12
C LEU A 233 -10.59 -8.49 4.57
N PRO A 234 -9.70 -8.34 5.56
CA PRO A 234 -10.05 -8.56 6.96
C PRO A 234 -11.18 -7.66 7.42
N ASP A 235 -11.98 -8.16 8.36
CA ASP A 235 -13.03 -7.38 9.00
C ASP A 235 -12.39 -6.16 9.69
N PRO A 236 -12.83 -4.94 9.34
CA PRO A 236 -12.17 -3.74 9.81
C PRO A 236 -12.34 -3.53 11.33
N GLU A 237 -13.39 -4.06 11.95
CA GLU A 237 -13.57 -4.07 13.40
C GLU A 237 -12.57 -5.01 14.09
N ILE A 238 -12.34 -6.20 13.52
CA ILE A 238 -11.33 -7.13 14.02
C ILE A 238 -9.93 -6.49 13.98
N ILE A 239 -9.57 -5.86 12.87
CA ILE A 239 -8.27 -5.21 12.72
C ILE A 239 -8.10 -4.06 13.71
N ALA A 240 -9.13 -3.24 13.88
CA ALA A 240 -9.05 -2.13 14.81
C ALA A 240 -8.96 -2.60 16.27
N ASN A 241 -9.66 -3.67 16.64
CA ASN A 241 -9.51 -4.30 17.96
C ASN A 241 -8.11 -4.89 18.17
N LEU A 242 -7.49 -5.49 17.14
CA LEU A 242 -6.10 -5.96 17.21
C LEU A 242 -5.12 -4.80 17.41
N ASN A 243 -5.34 -3.66 16.75
CA ASN A 243 -4.51 -2.47 16.94
C ASN A 243 -4.65 -1.87 18.35
N ILE A 244 -5.87 -1.81 18.90
CA ILE A 244 -6.09 -1.38 20.29
C ILE A 244 -5.38 -2.34 21.24
N LYS A 245 -5.55 -3.64 21.06
CA LYS A 245 -4.88 -4.66 21.88
C LYS A 245 -3.35 -4.47 21.85
N ARG A 246 -2.76 -4.20 20.67
CA ARG A 246 -1.33 -3.92 20.54
C ARG A 246 -0.88 -2.69 21.33
N LEU A 247 -1.66 -1.61 21.30
CA LEU A 247 -1.38 -0.41 22.10
C LEU A 247 -1.49 -0.69 23.60
N THR A 248 -2.51 -1.44 24.03
CA THR A 248 -2.65 -1.84 25.43
C THR A 248 -1.53 -2.78 25.89
N ASP A 249 -1.14 -3.74 25.05
CA ASP A 249 -0.03 -4.65 25.32
C ASP A 249 1.30 -3.88 25.37
N TYR A 250 1.48 -2.87 24.51
CA TYR A 250 2.61 -1.94 24.56
C TYR A 250 2.69 -1.23 25.90
N GLU A 251 1.62 -0.53 26.28
CA GLU A 251 1.56 0.26 27.50
C GLU A 251 1.79 -0.63 28.73
N SER A 252 1.15 -1.80 28.77
CA SER A 252 1.30 -2.77 29.85
C SER A 252 2.74 -3.27 29.99
N ASN A 253 3.40 -3.61 28.87
CA ASN A 253 4.78 -4.10 28.88
C ASN A 253 5.80 -3.00 29.19
N LEU A 254 5.58 -1.79 28.67
CA LEU A 254 6.38 -0.61 29.00
C LEU A 254 6.31 -0.32 30.50
N ASN A 255 5.10 -0.29 31.06
CA ASN A 255 4.87 -0.06 32.49
C ASN A 255 5.46 -1.15 33.39
N LYS A 256 5.53 -2.40 32.90
CA LYS A 256 6.21 -3.48 33.63
C LYS A 256 7.73 -3.27 33.65
N CYS A 257 8.30 -2.90 32.50
CA CYS A 257 9.74 -2.66 32.39
C CYS A 257 10.19 -1.42 33.18
N SER A 258 9.46 -0.32 33.05
CA SER A 258 9.82 0.98 33.63
C SER A 258 9.88 0.98 35.16
N LYS A 259 9.17 0.06 35.83
CA LYS A 259 9.21 -0.10 37.30
C LYS A 259 10.59 -0.42 37.85
N ASN A 260 11.44 -1.08 37.06
CA ASN A 260 12.74 -1.57 37.50
C ASN A 260 13.89 -0.84 36.82
N VAL A 261 13.61 0.07 35.89
CA VAL A 261 14.62 0.74 35.06
C VAL A 261 14.64 2.24 35.38
N PRO A 262 15.82 2.85 35.60
CA PRO A 262 15.96 4.28 35.75
C PRO A 262 15.30 5.08 34.62
N SER A 263 14.73 6.26 34.94
CA SER A 263 13.99 7.08 33.96
C SER A 263 14.83 7.54 32.78
N ASP A 264 16.13 7.72 32.97
CA ASP A 264 17.11 8.07 31.95
C ASP A 264 17.42 6.91 30.98
N LEU A 265 17.00 5.69 31.31
CA LEU A 265 17.13 4.47 30.49
C LEU A 265 15.79 3.93 29.96
N ILE A 266 14.70 4.70 30.09
CA ILE A 266 13.34 4.29 29.68
C ILE A 266 13.27 3.86 28.21
N SER A 267 14.12 4.44 27.35
CA SER A 267 14.19 4.08 25.93
C SER A 267 14.53 2.60 25.69
N ILE A 268 15.29 1.96 26.58
CA ILE A 268 15.57 0.51 26.52
C ILE A 268 14.29 -0.29 26.76
N CYS A 269 13.42 0.15 27.67
CA CYS A 269 12.13 -0.50 27.92
C CYS A 269 11.22 -0.45 26.70
N HIS A 270 11.22 0.66 25.97
CA HIS A 270 10.48 0.74 24.72
C HIS A 270 11.03 -0.25 23.69
N LEU A 271 12.35 -0.35 23.52
CA LEU A 271 12.98 -1.33 22.62
C LEU A 271 12.60 -2.77 22.99
N HIS A 272 12.69 -3.12 24.27
CA HIS A 272 12.32 -4.43 24.79
C HIS A 272 10.86 -4.76 24.47
N THR A 273 9.96 -3.83 24.77
CA THR A 273 8.53 -4.01 24.52
C THR A 273 8.26 -4.27 23.04
N ILE A 274 8.84 -3.48 22.14
CA ILE A 274 8.61 -3.60 20.69
C ILE A 274 9.14 -4.93 20.16
N LYS A 275 10.33 -5.34 20.62
CA LYS A 275 10.94 -6.61 20.23
C LYS A 275 10.06 -7.81 20.58
N ASN A 276 9.35 -7.74 21.71
CA ASN A 276 8.54 -8.82 22.27
C ASN A 276 7.06 -8.78 21.86
N MET A 277 6.66 -7.81 21.04
CA MET A 277 5.30 -7.78 20.47
C MET A 277 5.08 -8.91 19.46
N ASP A 278 3.85 -9.41 19.38
CA ASP A 278 3.48 -10.40 18.37
C ASP A 278 3.47 -9.78 16.96
N LYS A 279 4.43 -10.24 16.15
CA LYS A 279 4.66 -9.79 14.77
C LYS A 279 3.76 -10.49 13.76
N LYS A 280 2.92 -11.45 14.18
CA LYS A 280 2.12 -12.30 13.27
C LYS A 280 0.97 -11.56 12.59
N ASP A 281 0.38 -10.53 13.21
CA ASP A 281 -0.74 -9.81 12.60
C ASP A 281 -0.22 -8.68 11.69
N LYS A 282 0.26 -9.05 10.49
CA LYS A 282 0.68 -8.06 9.51
C LYS A 282 -0.51 -7.18 9.09
N TYR A 283 -0.23 -5.88 9.08
CA TYR A 283 -1.00 -4.72 8.61
C TYR A 283 -2.17 -5.09 7.73
N ALA A 284 -3.40 -4.70 8.08
CA ALA A 284 -4.56 -4.82 7.20
C ALA A 284 -5.24 -3.47 6.94
N LEU A 285 -5.11 -2.52 7.87
CA LEU A 285 -5.61 -1.15 7.77
C LEU A 285 -4.59 -0.19 8.38
N PHE A 286 -4.32 0.90 7.68
CA PHE A 286 -3.39 1.95 8.10
C PHE A 286 -3.85 3.30 7.52
N SER A 287 -3.43 4.42 8.10
CA SER A 287 -3.88 5.76 7.68
C SER A 287 -3.28 6.22 6.34
N GLY A 288 -2.21 5.56 5.90
CA GLY A 288 -1.45 5.91 4.70
C GLY A 288 -2.22 5.76 3.39
N ASP A 289 -1.69 6.37 2.34
CA ASP A 289 -2.20 6.32 0.97
C ASP A 289 -1.58 5.15 0.20
N ASN A 290 -1.84 3.92 0.67
CA ASN A 290 -1.32 2.72 0.03
C ASN A 290 -2.34 1.58 0.09
N ALA A 291 -2.17 0.58 -0.76
CA ALA A 291 -2.86 -0.71 -0.69
C ALA A 291 -1.83 -1.82 -0.85
N PHE A 292 -2.17 -3.04 -0.44
CA PHE A 292 -1.28 -4.18 -0.67
C PHE A 292 -2.06 -5.49 -0.76
N ASN A 293 -1.43 -6.44 -1.45
CA ASN A 293 -1.78 -7.85 -1.42
C ASN A 293 -0.65 -8.63 -0.72
N SER A 294 -0.98 -9.26 0.41
CA SER A 294 -0.13 -10.24 1.11
C SER A 294 -0.94 -11.50 1.28
N TYR A 295 -1.21 -12.17 0.15
CA TYR A 295 -2.08 -13.33 0.04
C TYR A 295 -2.01 -14.27 1.27
N PRO A 296 -3.16 -14.67 1.86
CA PRO A 296 -4.52 -14.43 1.39
C PRO A 296 -5.13 -13.07 1.81
N ILE A 297 -4.35 -12.21 2.48
CA ILE A 297 -4.84 -10.97 3.07
C ILE A 297 -4.62 -9.81 2.10
N MET A 298 -5.66 -8.98 1.90
CA MET A 298 -5.53 -7.65 1.30
C MET A 298 -5.69 -6.59 2.37
N GLY A 299 -5.08 -5.43 2.14
CA GLY A 299 -5.31 -4.26 2.96
C GLY A 299 -5.34 -2.97 2.15
N PHE A 300 -6.14 -2.02 2.64
CA PHE A 300 -6.32 -0.72 2.01
C PHE A 300 -6.14 0.36 3.07
N GLY A 301 -5.39 1.40 2.70
CA GLY A 301 -5.25 2.59 3.51
C GLY A 301 -6.58 3.35 3.65
N LEU A 302 -6.81 3.98 4.79
CA LEU A 302 -8.06 4.72 5.05
C LEU A 302 -8.26 5.90 4.10
N ALA A 303 -7.17 6.54 3.68
CA ALA A 303 -7.24 7.60 2.67
C ALA A 303 -7.82 7.09 1.33
N PHE A 304 -7.47 5.85 0.93
CA PHE A 304 -8.07 5.22 -0.25
C PHE A 304 -9.51 4.78 0.00
N ALA A 305 -9.78 4.20 1.17
CA ALA A 305 -11.14 3.83 1.56
C ALA A 305 -12.09 5.04 1.52
N TYR A 306 -11.61 6.23 1.91
CA TYR A 306 -12.39 7.46 1.87
C TYR A 306 -12.94 7.79 0.47
N TYR A 307 -12.27 7.42 -0.62
CA TYR A 307 -12.84 7.59 -1.98
C TYR A 307 -14.14 6.81 -2.18
N ALA A 308 -14.26 5.64 -1.55
CA ALA A 308 -15.47 4.82 -1.62
C ALA A 308 -16.61 5.38 -0.74
N LYS A 309 -16.33 6.32 0.17
CA LYS A 309 -17.32 7.08 0.96
C LYS A 309 -17.95 8.24 0.17
N ILE A 310 -17.17 8.88 -0.71
CA ILE A 310 -17.62 10.03 -1.49
C ILE A 310 -18.71 9.58 -2.48
N ASP A 311 -19.72 10.43 -2.70
CA ASP A 311 -20.73 10.25 -3.73
C ASP A 311 -20.15 10.44 -5.14
N LEU A 312 -19.36 9.46 -5.57
CA LEU A 312 -18.77 9.40 -6.90
C LEU A 312 -19.71 8.63 -7.83
N PRO A 313 -19.96 9.14 -9.05
CA PRO A 313 -20.74 8.39 -10.03
C PRO A 313 -20.01 7.07 -10.36
N PRO A 314 -20.76 6.02 -10.77
CA PRO A 314 -20.18 4.72 -11.09
C PRO A 314 -18.98 4.76 -12.04
N ALA A 315 -19.02 5.59 -13.09
CA ALA A 315 -17.91 5.77 -14.02
C ALA A 315 -16.63 6.26 -13.32
N PHE A 316 -16.74 7.25 -12.43
CA PHE A 316 -15.61 7.75 -11.66
C PHE A 316 -15.07 6.64 -10.75
N TYR A 317 -15.94 6.02 -9.95
CA TYR A 317 -15.58 4.94 -9.01
C TYR A 317 -14.84 3.79 -9.70
N LEU A 318 -15.42 3.30 -10.81
CA LEU A 318 -14.89 2.18 -11.59
C LEU A 318 -13.56 2.50 -12.27
N GLY A 319 -13.35 3.75 -12.69
CA GLY A 319 -12.08 4.19 -13.23
C GLY A 319 -11.07 4.63 -12.18
N SER A 320 -11.39 4.62 -10.87
CA SER A 320 -10.47 5.09 -9.84
C SER A 320 -10.21 4.04 -8.75
N ILE A 321 -10.86 4.16 -7.60
CA ILE A 321 -10.64 3.28 -6.44
C ILE A 321 -10.89 1.81 -6.77
N ALA A 322 -11.87 1.49 -7.62
CA ALA A 322 -12.12 0.11 -8.03
C ALA A 322 -10.94 -0.48 -8.84
N GLN A 323 -10.22 0.35 -9.61
CA GLN A 323 -9.01 -0.10 -10.31
C GLN A 323 -7.88 -0.41 -9.32
N ILE A 324 -7.72 0.37 -8.25
CA ILE A 324 -6.74 0.06 -7.19
C ILE A 324 -7.10 -1.28 -6.54
N VAL A 325 -8.38 -1.50 -6.20
CA VAL A 325 -8.85 -2.79 -5.68
C VAL A 325 -8.55 -3.93 -6.67
N ALA A 326 -8.77 -3.71 -7.96
CA ALA A 326 -8.49 -4.70 -9.00
C ALA A 326 -6.99 -4.94 -9.21
N HIS A 327 -6.15 -3.93 -9.02
CA HIS A 327 -4.70 -4.05 -9.06
C HIS A 327 -4.22 -4.98 -7.93
N GLU A 328 -4.67 -4.75 -6.70
CA GLU A 328 -4.34 -5.63 -5.57
C GLU A 328 -4.85 -7.05 -5.78
N VAL A 329 -6.07 -7.23 -6.29
CA VAL A 329 -6.56 -8.56 -6.65
C VAL A 329 -5.69 -9.19 -7.76
N GLY A 330 -5.22 -8.39 -8.71
CA GLY A 330 -4.32 -8.81 -9.80
C GLY A 330 -3.02 -9.45 -9.32
N HIS A 331 -2.42 -8.97 -8.22
CA HIS A 331 -1.25 -9.59 -7.59
C HIS A 331 -1.50 -11.02 -7.08
N THR A 332 -2.75 -11.45 -6.94
CA THR A 332 -3.08 -12.85 -6.64
C THR A 332 -2.85 -13.75 -7.86
N TYR A 333 -2.99 -13.19 -9.06
CA TYR A 333 -3.05 -13.94 -10.30
C TYR A 333 -1.81 -13.74 -11.17
N ILE A 334 -1.08 -12.64 -11.03
CA ILE A 334 0.05 -12.26 -11.88
C ILE A 334 1.29 -12.01 -11.03
N VAL A 335 2.23 -12.96 -11.06
CA VAL A 335 3.48 -12.96 -10.28
C VAL A 335 4.64 -13.51 -11.10
N SER A 336 5.83 -12.92 -10.94
CA SER A 336 7.03 -13.20 -11.77
C SER A 336 7.82 -14.41 -11.33
N GLU A 337 7.97 -14.67 -10.02
CA GLU A 337 8.74 -15.77 -9.39
C GLU A 337 9.05 -15.50 -7.90
N ARG A 338 8.87 -14.27 -7.39
CA ARG A 338 9.31 -13.87 -6.04
C ARG A 338 8.25 -14.08 -4.96
N GLY A 339 8.01 -15.32 -4.55
CA GLY A 339 7.22 -15.63 -3.34
C GLY A 339 6.41 -16.92 -3.45
N ASP A 340 5.82 -17.35 -2.32
CA ASP A 340 5.08 -18.62 -2.15
C ASP A 340 4.27 -18.99 -3.41
N ASN A 341 4.76 -20.00 -4.14
CA ASN A 341 4.33 -20.36 -5.49
C ASN A 341 2.91 -20.97 -5.49
N PHE A 342 1.87 -20.15 -5.56
CA PHE A 342 0.49 -20.64 -5.65
C PHE A 342 0.03 -20.90 -7.09
N LEU A 343 0.68 -20.28 -8.09
CA LEU A 343 0.26 -20.30 -9.49
C LEU A 343 1.42 -20.62 -10.43
N PRO A 344 1.12 -21.19 -11.61
CA PRO A 344 2.12 -21.46 -12.64
C PRO A 344 2.69 -20.19 -13.25
N TYR A 345 3.92 -20.30 -13.75
CA TYR A 345 4.67 -19.22 -14.36
C TYR A 345 4.00 -18.74 -15.66
N PHE A 346 3.91 -17.43 -15.84
CA PHE A 346 3.52 -16.85 -17.13
C PHE A 346 4.60 -17.15 -18.18
N SER A 347 4.18 -17.48 -19.40
CA SER A 347 5.13 -17.68 -20.50
C SER A 347 5.90 -16.39 -20.80
N ASN A 348 7.08 -16.56 -21.39
CA ASN A 348 7.86 -15.43 -21.89
C ASN A 348 7.04 -14.57 -22.86
N ASP A 349 6.12 -15.15 -23.63
CA ASP A 349 5.27 -14.40 -24.56
C ASP A 349 4.33 -13.46 -23.81
N THR A 350 3.62 -13.94 -22.77
CA THR A 350 2.78 -13.08 -21.93
C THR A 350 3.62 -12.03 -21.18
N ARG A 351 4.76 -12.44 -20.62
CA ARG A 351 5.68 -11.51 -19.93
C ARG A 351 6.18 -10.41 -20.85
N ASN A 352 6.70 -10.77 -22.01
CA ASN A 352 7.21 -9.85 -23.02
C ASN A 352 6.11 -8.92 -23.54
N CYS A 353 4.89 -9.45 -23.77
CA CYS A 353 3.78 -8.63 -24.19
C CYS A 353 3.49 -7.53 -23.17
N ILE A 354 3.26 -7.90 -21.90
CA ILE A 354 2.96 -6.94 -20.83
C ILE A 354 4.10 -5.94 -20.71
N GLN A 355 5.34 -6.40 -20.59
CA GLN A 355 6.49 -5.51 -20.46
C GLN A 355 6.63 -4.57 -21.66
N ASN A 356 6.38 -5.03 -22.89
CA ASN A 356 6.46 -4.19 -24.08
C ASN A 356 5.43 -3.05 -24.09
N GLN A 357 4.23 -3.25 -23.52
CA GLN A 357 3.25 -2.16 -23.33
C GLN A 357 3.85 -1.01 -22.49
N PHE A 358 4.58 -1.34 -21.43
CA PHE A 358 5.21 -0.36 -20.56
C PHE A 358 6.52 0.20 -21.14
N THR A 359 7.28 -0.59 -21.89
CA THR A 359 8.43 -0.09 -22.67
C THR A 359 7.98 0.98 -23.66
N LYS A 360 6.88 0.75 -24.39
CA LYS A 360 6.30 1.77 -25.28
C LYS A 360 5.81 2.99 -24.50
N SER A 361 5.12 2.78 -23.38
CA SER A 361 4.72 3.91 -22.54
C SER A 361 5.93 4.71 -22.01
N CYS A 362 7.04 4.06 -21.65
CA CYS A 362 8.31 4.71 -21.28
C CYS A 362 8.87 5.57 -22.43
N GLU A 363 8.94 5.03 -23.65
CA GLU A 363 9.47 5.74 -24.84
C GLU A 363 8.76 7.09 -25.06
N TYR A 364 7.45 7.12 -24.84
CA TYR A 364 6.65 8.32 -25.08
C TYR A 364 6.50 9.20 -23.84
N PHE A 365 6.23 8.65 -22.67
CA PHE A 365 5.72 9.44 -21.54
C PHE A 365 6.68 9.62 -20.39
N ALA A 366 7.87 9.02 -20.42
CA ALA A 366 8.85 9.21 -19.37
C ALA A 366 9.27 10.69 -19.21
N GLU A 367 9.48 11.09 -17.96
CA GLU A 367 9.95 12.44 -17.60
C GLU A 367 11.38 12.42 -17.06
N GLY A 368 12.10 11.34 -17.36
CA GLY A 368 13.45 11.04 -16.91
C GLY A 368 13.84 9.63 -17.37
N GLU A 369 14.83 9.03 -16.71
CA GLU A 369 15.21 7.65 -17.00
C GLU A 369 14.02 6.69 -16.76
N CYS A 370 13.77 5.83 -17.74
CA CYS A 370 12.72 4.83 -17.69
C CYS A 370 13.27 3.54 -18.29
N LYS A 371 13.24 2.47 -17.50
CA LYS A 371 13.63 1.14 -17.94
C LYS A 371 12.63 0.13 -17.42
N THR A 372 12.21 -0.74 -18.32
CA THR A 372 11.33 -1.86 -18.03
C THR A 372 12.18 -3.12 -17.87
N SER A 373 11.94 -3.87 -16.79
CA SER A 373 12.68 -5.08 -16.43
C SER A 373 11.79 -6.04 -15.63
N ASP A 374 12.27 -7.26 -15.38
CA ASP A 374 11.49 -8.28 -14.64
C ASP A 374 11.05 -7.85 -13.24
N ILE A 375 11.76 -6.92 -12.61
CA ILE A 375 11.39 -6.37 -11.29
C ILE A 375 10.04 -5.65 -11.34
N GLN A 376 9.63 -5.14 -12.51
CA GLN A 376 8.36 -4.47 -12.72
C GLN A 376 7.24 -5.39 -13.24
N PHE A 377 7.48 -6.70 -13.43
CA PHE A 377 6.49 -7.57 -14.04
C PHE A 377 5.19 -7.66 -13.24
N ASP A 378 5.27 -7.89 -11.95
CA ASP A 378 4.11 -8.12 -11.08
C ASP A 378 3.20 -6.89 -11.08
N ASP A 379 3.78 -5.70 -10.90
CA ASP A 379 3.05 -4.43 -10.87
C ASP A 379 2.49 -4.04 -12.25
N ASN A 380 3.26 -4.26 -13.33
CA ASN A 380 2.79 -3.99 -14.70
C ASN A 380 1.65 -4.94 -15.10
N GLY A 381 1.75 -6.20 -14.69
CA GLY A 381 0.72 -7.20 -14.90
C GLY A 381 -0.56 -6.85 -14.15
N ALA A 382 -0.45 -6.48 -12.87
CA ALA A 382 -1.57 -6.04 -12.05
C ALA A 382 -2.25 -4.78 -12.61
N ASP A 383 -1.48 -3.83 -13.16
CA ASP A 383 -2.01 -2.66 -13.88
C ASP A 383 -2.80 -3.05 -15.13
N SER A 384 -2.23 -3.88 -16.01
CA SER A 384 -2.92 -4.32 -17.23
C SER A 384 -4.21 -5.10 -16.89
N PHE A 385 -4.15 -5.98 -15.88
CA PHE A 385 -5.31 -6.71 -15.37
C PHE A 385 -6.40 -5.79 -14.82
N SER A 386 -6.01 -4.85 -13.96
CA SER A 386 -6.96 -3.96 -13.27
C SER A 386 -7.73 -3.10 -14.26
N PHE A 387 -7.04 -2.52 -15.23
CA PHE A 387 -7.66 -1.70 -16.26
C PHE A 387 -8.63 -2.52 -17.11
N GLU A 388 -8.21 -3.71 -17.57
CA GLU A 388 -9.03 -4.55 -18.43
C GLU A 388 -10.32 -5.00 -17.72
N ILE A 389 -10.21 -5.52 -16.50
CA ILE A 389 -11.37 -6.03 -15.75
C ILE A 389 -12.31 -4.88 -15.38
N MET A 390 -11.80 -3.74 -14.91
CA MET A 390 -12.65 -2.60 -14.56
C MET A 390 -13.35 -2.00 -15.78
N TYR A 391 -12.68 -1.92 -16.92
CA TYR A 391 -13.31 -1.40 -18.13
C TYR A 391 -14.42 -2.33 -18.65
N GLN A 392 -14.28 -3.64 -18.44
CA GLN A 392 -15.35 -4.59 -18.75
C GLN A 392 -16.57 -4.41 -17.83
N ILE A 393 -16.36 -4.20 -16.53
CA ILE A 393 -17.44 -3.88 -15.59
C ILE A 393 -18.13 -2.57 -15.99
N PHE A 394 -17.34 -1.54 -16.31
CA PHE A 394 -17.85 -0.25 -16.76
C PHE A 394 -18.76 -0.39 -17.98
N LYS A 395 -18.30 -1.12 -19.02
CA LYS A 395 -19.12 -1.38 -20.21
C LYS A 395 -20.39 -2.19 -19.90
N ALA A 396 -20.29 -3.18 -19.01
CA ALA A 396 -21.45 -3.97 -18.62
C ALA A 396 -22.48 -3.17 -17.82
N PHE A 397 -22.03 -2.16 -17.06
CA PHE A 397 -22.89 -1.29 -16.26
C PHE A 397 -23.59 -0.21 -17.10
N TYR A 398 -22.84 0.53 -17.90
CA TYR A 398 -23.39 1.63 -18.70
C TYR A 398 -23.99 1.17 -20.04
N GLY A 399 -23.43 0.13 -20.66
CA GLY A 399 -23.90 -0.34 -21.96
C GLY A 399 -23.94 0.81 -22.98
N GLU A 400 -25.12 1.06 -23.54
CA GLU A 400 -25.34 2.09 -24.56
C GLU A 400 -25.23 3.52 -24.02
N THR A 401 -25.43 3.74 -22.71
CA THR A 401 -25.40 5.09 -22.09
C THR A 401 -23.98 5.56 -21.78
N MET A 402 -22.95 4.78 -22.11
CA MET A 402 -21.55 5.17 -21.85
C MET A 402 -21.15 6.48 -22.54
N ASN A 403 -21.81 6.83 -23.65
CA ASN A 403 -21.54 8.04 -24.42
C ASN A 403 -22.50 9.19 -24.10
N ASP A 404 -23.44 9.00 -23.16
CA ASP A 404 -24.32 10.06 -22.73
C ASP A 404 -23.53 11.11 -21.94
N GLU A 405 -23.89 12.38 -22.15
CA GLU A 405 -23.32 13.50 -21.40
C GLU A 405 -23.79 13.47 -19.95
N ILE A 406 -22.86 13.77 -19.05
CA ILE A 406 -23.12 13.84 -17.62
C ILE A 406 -23.85 15.16 -17.32
N ILE A 407 -25.03 15.04 -16.72
CA ILE A 407 -25.81 16.20 -16.27
C ILE A 407 -24.96 17.06 -15.33
N GLY A 408 -24.84 18.36 -15.66
CA GLY A 408 -24.08 19.33 -14.88
C GLY A 408 -22.61 19.49 -15.31
N SER A 409 -22.12 18.73 -16.29
CA SER A 409 -20.78 18.95 -16.85
C SER A 409 -20.73 20.27 -17.61
N LYS A 410 -19.72 21.10 -17.33
CA LYS A 410 -19.49 22.37 -18.05
C LYS A 410 -18.78 22.14 -19.38
N ILE A 411 -18.18 20.97 -19.58
CA ILE A 411 -17.41 20.62 -20.80
C ILE A 411 -18.10 19.56 -21.66
N GLY A 412 -19.35 19.17 -21.35
CA GLY A 412 -20.05 18.10 -22.06
C GLY A 412 -19.41 16.73 -21.88
N MET A 413 -18.88 16.45 -20.68
CA MET A 413 -18.18 15.20 -20.38
C MET A 413 -19.12 14.00 -20.42
N THR A 414 -18.74 12.94 -21.12
CA THR A 414 -19.51 11.68 -21.14
C THR A 414 -19.08 10.72 -20.01
N HIS A 415 -19.90 9.70 -19.73
CA HIS A 415 -19.52 8.65 -18.77
C HIS A 415 -18.22 7.91 -19.17
N ALA A 416 -18.00 7.67 -20.47
CA ALA A 416 -16.77 7.07 -20.97
C ALA A 416 -15.56 7.98 -20.75
N GLN A 417 -15.68 9.28 -21.03
CA GLN A 417 -14.60 10.24 -20.77
C GLN A 417 -14.29 10.32 -19.28
N LEU A 418 -15.32 10.33 -18.44
CA LEU A 418 -15.18 10.33 -16.99
C LEU A 418 -14.41 9.11 -16.47
N TYR A 419 -14.66 7.91 -17.01
CA TYR A 419 -13.91 6.71 -16.65
C TYR A 419 -12.40 6.87 -16.88
N PHE A 420 -12.00 7.39 -18.04
CA PHE A 420 -10.59 7.61 -18.35
C PHE A 420 -9.98 8.77 -17.56
N TYR A 421 -10.74 9.85 -17.34
CA TYR A 421 -10.26 10.94 -16.51
C TYR A 421 -10.05 10.49 -15.06
N SER A 422 -10.98 9.74 -14.48
CA SER A 422 -10.84 9.24 -13.11
C SER A 422 -9.63 8.30 -12.98
N HIS A 423 -9.35 7.46 -13.99
CA HIS A 423 -8.13 6.65 -14.06
C HIS A 423 -6.87 7.49 -13.86
N GLY A 424 -6.71 8.56 -14.63
CA GLY A 424 -5.51 9.38 -14.51
C GLY A 424 -5.39 10.16 -13.21
N THR A 425 -6.48 10.34 -12.45
CA THR A 425 -6.41 11.05 -11.15
C THR A 425 -5.82 10.21 -10.01
N THR A 426 -5.87 8.88 -10.10
CA THR A 426 -5.52 7.96 -9.00
C THR A 426 -4.07 8.08 -8.52
N LEU A 427 -3.13 8.28 -9.46
CA LEU A 427 -1.69 8.38 -9.19
C LEU A 427 -1.13 9.79 -9.44
N CYS A 428 -2.00 10.80 -9.39
CA CYS A 428 -1.65 12.17 -9.74
C CYS A 428 -0.59 12.75 -8.79
N SER A 429 0.47 13.32 -9.39
CA SER A 429 1.45 14.16 -8.72
C SER A 429 1.83 15.37 -9.57
N PRO A 430 1.87 16.58 -8.96
CA PRO A 430 2.30 17.78 -9.66
C PRO A 430 3.81 17.80 -9.97
N LYS A 431 4.59 16.91 -9.33
CA LYS A 431 6.03 16.82 -9.57
C LYS A 431 6.32 15.91 -10.78
N PRO A 432 7.45 16.11 -11.47
CA PRO A 432 7.95 15.13 -12.43
C PRO A 432 8.06 13.74 -11.78
N ARG A 433 7.60 12.71 -12.47
CA ARG A 433 7.62 11.33 -12.00
C ARG A 433 8.72 10.58 -12.74
N ILE A 434 9.83 10.37 -12.05
CA ILE A 434 10.99 9.63 -12.56
C ILE A 434 10.92 8.22 -11.97
N SER A 435 11.17 7.20 -12.81
CA SER A 435 11.22 5.82 -12.34
C SER A 435 12.40 5.64 -11.38
N TYR A 436 12.15 5.02 -10.22
CA TYR A 436 13.24 4.64 -9.33
C TYR A 436 13.99 3.43 -9.93
N PRO A 437 15.33 3.46 -10.05
CA PRO A 437 16.08 2.38 -10.71
C PRO A 437 15.92 0.98 -10.09
N LYS A 438 15.46 0.90 -8.83
CA LYS A 438 15.17 -0.35 -8.11
C LYS A 438 13.71 -0.49 -7.69
N GLY A 439 12.82 0.39 -8.14
CA GLY A 439 11.40 0.34 -7.80
C GLY A 439 10.70 -0.81 -8.52
N SER A 440 9.81 -1.51 -7.82
CA SER A 440 8.93 -2.52 -8.43
C SER A 440 7.89 -1.88 -9.37
N HIS A 441 7.54 -0.62 -9.13
CA HIS A 441 6.58 0.11 -9.93
C HIS A 441 7.23 1.05 -10.95
N HIS A 442 6.62 1.19 -12.13
CA HIS A 442 6.90 2.31 -13.02
C HIS A 442 6.37 3.65 -12.47
N ALA A 443 6.91 4.74 -13.00
CA ALA A 443 6.43 6.08 -12.72
C ALA A 443 4.94 6.24 -13.10
N SER A 444 4.19 7.02 -12.32
CA SER A 444 2.72 7.14 -12.44
C SER A 444 2.23 7.54 -13.84
N ASN A 445 2.92 8.48 -14.49
CA ASN A 445 2.70 8.90 -15.87
C ASN A 445 2.76 7.74 -16.87
N VAL A 446 3.73 6.84 -16.70
CA VAL A 446 3.91 5.66 -17.56
C VAL A 446 2.79 4.65 -17.31
N ARG A 447 2.45 4.38 -16.04
CA ARG A 447 1.38 3.45 -15.66
C ARG A 447 0.03 3.88 -16.20
N ILE A 448 -0.36 5.13 -15.92
CA ILE A 448 -1.66 5.70 -16.33
C ILE A 448 -1.80 5.74 -17.85
N ASN A 449 -0.78 6.25 -18.55
CA ASN A 449 -0.88 6.34 -20.00
C ASN A 449 -0.84 4.96 -20.66
N SER A 450 -0.11 3.98 -20.09
CA SER A 450 -0.12 2.60 -20.58
C SER A 450 -1.54 2.02 -20.54
N GLY A 451 -2.20 2.01 -19.37
CA GLY A 451 -3.54 1.46 -19.21
C GLY A 451 -4.56 2.05 -20.20
N ALA A 452 -4.58 3.38 -20.33
CA ALA A 452 -5.47 4.06 -21.26
C ALA A 452 -5.10 3.83 -22.74
N ALA A 453 -3.83 3.92 -23.12
CA ALA A 453 -3.39 3.75 -24.50
C ALA A 453 -3.66 2.33 -25.03
N GLN A 454 -3.47 1.31 -24.20
CA GLN A 454 -3.73 -0.09 -24.58
C GLN A 454 -5.23 -0.40 -24.69
N ASN A 455 -6.10 0.44 -24.15
CA ASN A 455 -7.54 0.31 -24.35
C ASN A 455 -7.97 0.85 -25.72
N LEU A 456 -8.57 -0.01 -26.55
CA LEU A 456 -8.96 0.34 -27.94
C LEU A 456 -10.04 1.43 -28.01
N ASP A 457 -10.86 1.58 -26.97
CA ASP A 457 -11.94 2.55 -26.97
C ASP A 457 -11.49 3.94 -26.54
N PHE A 458 -10.34 4.09 -25.85
CA PHE A 458 -9.79 5.40 -25.46
C PHE A 458 -9.71 6.37 -26.64
N GLY A 459 -9.10 5.93 -27.75
CA GLY A 459 -8.95 6.75 -28.95
C GLY A 459 -10.29 7.15 -29.56
N LYS A 460 -11.31 6.30 -29.45
CA LYS A 460 -12.67 6.61 -29.93
C LYS A 460 -13.36 7.62 -28.99
N THR A 461 -13.26 7.40 -27.69
CA THR A 461 -13.87 8.24 -26.65
C THR A 461 -13.41 9.70 -26.72
N PHE A 462 -12.15 9.93 -27.09
CA PHE A 462 -11.58 11.27 -27.21
C PHE A 462 -11.34 11.72 -28.66
N ASN A 463 -11.78 10.95 -29.65
CA ASN A 463 -11.55 11.20 -31.07
C ASN A 463 -10.07 11.48 -31.41
N CYS A 464 -9.16 10.68 -30.86
CA CYS A 464 -7.73 10.83 -31.08
C CYS A 464 -7.34 10.53 -32.52
N ALA A 465 -6.48 11.37 -33.09
CA ALA A 465 -5.89 11.11 -34.40
C ALA A 465 -4.99 9.86 -34.36
N PRO A 466 -4.85 9.11 -35.46
CA PRO A 466 -4.00 7.90 -35.50
C PRO A 466 -2.53 8.14 -35.15
N ASN A 467 -2.03 9.36 -35.38
CA ASN A 467 -0.67 9.79 -35.08
C ASN A 467 -0.57 10.55 -33.74
N SER A 468 -1.62 10.51 -32.90
CA SER A 468 -1.52 11.09 -31.57
C SER A 468 -0.61 10.23 -30.71
N LYS A 469 0.07 10.87 -29.76
CA LYS A 469 1.05 10.21 -28.90
C LYS A 469 0.48 9.02 -28.13
N MET A 470 -0.75 9.15 -27.61
CA MET A 470 -1.45 8.04 -26.95
C MET A 470 -1.69 6.86 -27.91
N ILE A 471 -2.04 7.10 -29.17
CA ILE A 471 -2.28 6.03 -30.14
C ILE A 471 -0.97 5.38 -30.61
N GLU A 472 0.08 6.17 -30.85
CA GLU A 472 1.39 5.65 -31.28
C GLU A 472 2.14 4.88 -30.16
N SER A 473 1.83 5.19 -28.90
CA SER A 473 2.34 4.47 -27.73
C SER A 473 1.69 3.10 -27.50
N ARG A 474 0.63 2.77 -28.25
CA ARG A 474 -0.04 1.48 -28.14
C ARG A 474 0.88 0.35 -28.63
N ALA A 475 1.01 -0.69 -27.81
CA ALA A 475 1.69 -1.92 -28.20
C ALA A 475 0.65 -2.98 -28.61
N GLU A 476 1.11 -4.19 -28.89
CA GLU A 476 0.21 -5.30 -29.13
C GLU A 476 -0.68 -5.55 -27.90
N LYS A 477 -1.95 -5.91 -28.16
CA LYS A 477 -2.90 -6.21 -27.08
C LYS A 477 -2.51 -7.53 -26.42
N CYS A 478 -2.24 -7.47 -25.13
CA CYS A 478 -1.97 -8.66 -24.33
C CYS A 478 -3.25 -9.28 -23.81
N TYR A 479 -3.43 -10.57 -24.09
CA TYR A 479 -4.50 -11.38 -23.50
C TYR A 479 -3.92 -12.20 -22.35
N ILE A 480 -4.15 -11.75 -21.12
CA ILE A 480 -3.62 -12.42 -19.92
C ILE A 480 -4.49 -13.63 -19.56
N PHE A 481 -5.81 -13.46 -19.61
CA PHE A 481 -6.82 -14.49 -19.38
C PHE A 481 -7.93 -14.40 -20.43
N GLY A 482 -8.68 -15.49 -20.62
CA GLY A 482 -9.74 -15.63 -21.61
C GLY A 482 -9.35 -16.52 -22.79
N GLU A 483 -10.27 -16.69 -23.74
CA GLU A 483 -10.13 -17.61 -24.89
C GLU A 483 -8.89 -17.36 -25.76
N ASN A 484 -8.40 -16.11 -25.82
CA ASN A 484 -7.28 -15.69 -26.66
C ASN A 484 -5.96 -15.57 -25.89
N ALA A 485 -5.91 -16.02 -24.64
CA ALA A 485 -4.69 -15.94 -23.83
C ALA A 485 -3.62 -16.90 -24.35
N ALA A 486 -2.38 -16.41 -24.45
CA ALA A 486 -1.24 -17.22 -24.87
C ALA A 486 -1.00 -18.39 -23.90
N GLU A 487 -0.46 -19.50 -24.41
CA GLU A 487 -0.11 -20.64 -23.55
C GLU A 487 0.95 -20.21 -22.53
N THR A 488 0.70 -20.54 -21.26
CA THR A 488 1.71 -20.49 -20.21
C THR A 488 2.31 -21.89 -20.06
N ARG A 489 3.65 -21.96 -19.95
CA ARG A 489 4.35 -23.24 -19.79
C ARG A 489 4.45 -23.56 -18.30
N PHE A 490 4.14 -24.80 -17.96
CA PHE A 490 4.20 -25.38 -16.62
C PHE A 490 5.55 -26.03 -16.36
#